data_AF-M0DU81-F1
#
_entry.id   AF-M0DU81-F1
#
_cell.length_a   1.000
_cell.length_b   1.000
_cell.length_c   1.000
_cell.angle_alpha   90.00
_cell.angle_beta   90.00
_cell.angle_gamma   90.00
#
_symmetry.space_group_name_H-M   'P 1'
#
loop_
_entity.id
_entity.type
_entity.pdbx_description
1 polymer ?
#
loop_
_entity_poly.entity_id
_entity_poly.type
_entity_poly.pdbx_seq_one_letter_code
_entity_poly.pdbx_strand_id
1 'polypeptide(L)' 'MPGCPIDRKTHRERWDRDLNVHHITPLGTFIDADGVLDYERANRLENLITLCQRHHMRWEEFAPLQPDIR' A
#
# COMPACT_ATOMS: atom_id res chain seq x y z
N MET A 1 4.75 -5.88 -10.37
CA MET A 1 4.22 -5.61 -9.01
C MET A 1 4.00 -6.94 -8.32
N PRO A 2 4.17 -7.04 -7.00
CA PRO A 2 4.05 -8.30 -6.29
C PRO A 2 2.67 -8.94 -6.52
N GLY A 3 2.64 -10.21 -6.95
CA GLY A 3 1.40 -10.95 -7.23
C GLY A 3 0.53 -10.44 -8.39
N CYS A 4 1.00 -9.48 -9.20
CA CYS A 4 0.19 -8.87 -10.26
C CYS A 4 0.71 -9.22 -11.67
N PRO A 5 -0.16 -9.73 -12.58
CA PRO A 5 0.26 -10.20 -13.90
C PRO A 5 0.46 -9.08 -14.94
N ILE A 6 0.12 -7.83 -14.62
CA ILE A 6 0.18 -6.70 -15.55
C ILE A 6 1.31 -5.75 -15.19
N ASP A 7 1.87 -5.11 -16.22
CA ASP A 7 2.89 -4.08 -16.06
C ASP A 7 2.27 -2.69 -15.73
N ARG A 8 3.14 -1.70 -15.52
CA ARG A 8 2.74 -0.32 -15.20
C ARG A 8 2.01 0.37 -16.36
N LYS A 9 2.32 0.04 -17.62
CA LYS A 9 1.68 0.63 -18.79
C LYS A 9 0.24 0.15 -18.91
N THR A 10 0.03 -1.17 -18.86
CA THR A 10 -1.32 -1.76 -18.85
C THR A 10 -2.14 -1.29 -17.65
N HIS A 11 -1.51 -1.07 -16.50
CA HIS A 11 -2.19 -0.48 -15.35
C HIS A 11 -2.65 0.97 -15.63
N ARG A 12 -1.76 1.83 -16.14
CA ARG A 12 -2.10 3.20 -16.55
C ARG A 12 -3.25 3.24 -17.54
N GLU A 13 -3.21 2.40 -18.58
CA GLU A 13 -4.27 2.32 -19.60
C GLU A 13 -5.62 1.86 -19.03
N ARG A 14 -5.62 0.98 -18.02
CA ARG A 14 -6.83 0.39 -17.46
C ARG A 14 -7.49 1.22 -16.36
N TRP A 15 -6.71 1.94 -15.55
CA TRP A 15 -7.23 2.70 -14.40
C TRP A 15 -7.00 4.21 -14.49
N ASP A 16 -6.37 4.69 -15.57
CA ASP A 16 -6.02 6.11 -15.80
C ASP A 16 -5.23 6.74 -14.64
N ARG A 17 -4.43 5.92 -13.96
CA ARG A 17 -3.63 6.31 -12.79
C ARG A 17 -2.36 5.49 -12.75
N ASP A 18 -1.37 5.98 -12.01
CA ASP A 18 -0.18 5.19 -11.71
C ASP A 18 -0.43 4.22 -10.54
N LEU A 19 0.61 3.47 -10.16
CA LEU A 19 0.55 2.52 -9.07
C LEU A 19 0.28 3.23 -7.74
N ASN A 20 -0.49 2.58 -6.86
CA ASN A 20 -0.80 3.10 -5.55
C ASN A 20 0.34 2.76 -4.57
N VAL A 21 0.64 3.69 -3.67
CA VAL A 21 1.47 3.44 -2.49
C VAL A 21 0.54 3.01 -1.37
N HIS A 22 0.86 1.88 -0.73
CA HIS A 22 0.12 1.32 0.38
C HIS A 22 0.98 1.29 1.63
N HIS A 23 0.41 1.66 2.77
CA HIS A 23 1.03 1.49 4.08
C HIS A 23 0.78 0.07 4.58
N ILE A 24 1.83 -0.73 4.72
CA ILE A 24 1.75 -2.11 5.23
C ILE A 24 1.15 -2.12 6.63
N THR A 25 1.68 -1.28 7.52
CA THR A 25 1.07 -0.97 8.82
C THR A 25 0.20 0.27 8.64
N PRO A 26 -1.11 0.22 8.95
CA PRO A 26 -2.02 1.34 8.73
C PRO A 26 -1.56 2.63 9.39
N LEU A 27 -1.82 3.78 8.74
CA LEU A 27 -1.40 5.09 9.23
C LEU A 27 -1.81 5.36 10.69
N GLY A 28 -3.01 4.91 11.07
CA GLY A 28 -3.56 5.07 12.42
C GLY A 28 -2.75 4.41 13.53
N THR A 29 -1.88 3.43 13.23
CA THR A 29 -1.02 2.80 14.25
C THR A 29 0.16 3.68 14.68
N PHE A 30 0.43 4.76 13.94
CA PHE A 30 1.52 5.71 14.21
C PHE A 30 1.03 6.98 14.90
N ILE A 31 -0.22 6.99 15.37
CA ILE A 31 -0.80 8.06 16.18
C ILE A 31 -0.43 7.80 17.64
N ASP A 32 0.17 8.78 18.31
CA ASP A 32 0.52 8.70 19.72
C ASP A 32 -0.67 8.99 20.66
N ALA A 33 -0.41 9.01 21.97
CA ALA A 33 -1.42 9.24 22.99
C ALA A 33 -2.05 10.66 22.92
N ASP A 34 -1.35 11.63 22.33
CA ASP A 34 -1.81 13.00 22.17
C ASP A 34 -2.52 13.22 20.81
N GLY A 35 -2.65 12.15 20.01
CA GLY A 35 -3.29 12.21 18.69
C GLY A 35 -2.36 12.71 17.58
N VAL A 36 -1.06 12.80 17.83
CA VAL A 36 -0.08 13.27 16.84
C VAL A 36 0.41 12.09 16.00
N LEU A 37 0.32 12.25 14.68
CA LEU A 37 0.78 11.25 13.72
C LEU A 37 2.28 11.40 13.42
N ASP A 38 3.05 10.33 13.64
CA ASP A 38 4.45 10.22 13.20
C ASP A 38 4.53 9.89 11.70
N TYR A 39 4.45 10.95 10.88
CA TYR A 39 4.56 10.85 9.42
C TYR A 39 5.89 10.26 8.94
N GLU A 40 6.99 10.53 9.66
CA GLU A 40 8.31 10.07 9.25
C GLU A 40 8.39 8.55 9.37
N ARG A 41 7.97 8.01 10.51
CA ARG A 41 7.95 6.56 10.76
C ARG A 41 6.93 5.85 9.87
N ALA A 42 5.75 6.42 9.68
CA ALA A 42 4.73 5.83 8.81
C ALA A 42 5.17 5.74 7.35
N ASN A 43 5.94 6.71 6.86
CA ASN A 43 6.38 6.79 5.46
C ASN A 43 7.77 6.21 5.18
N ARG A 44 8.37 5.47 6.13
CA ARG A 44 9.61 4.74 5.85
C ARG A 44 9.38 3.69 4.78
N LEU A 45 10.36 3.49 3.90
CA LEU A 45 10.24 2.54 2.78
C LEU A 45 9.90 1.12 3.25
N GLU A 46 10.33 0.72 4.45
CA GLU A 46 9.99 -0.57 5.05
C GLU A 46 8.49 -0.75 5.34
N ASN A 47 7.74 0.35 5.49
CA ASN A 47 6.30 0.35 5.70
C ASN A 47 5.50 0.61 4.42
N LEU A 48 6.15 0.80 3.26
CA LEU A 48 5.50 1.15 2.01
C LEU A 48 5.66 0.04 0.97
N ILE A 49 4.58 -0.20 0.22
CA ILE A 49 4.62 -1.09 -0.93
C ILE A 49 3.83 -0.49 -2.09
N THR A 50 4.33 -0.69 -3.31
CA THR A 50 3.68 -0.21 -4.53
C THR A 50 2.84 -1.31 -5.16
N LEU A 51 1.53 -1.06 -5.27
CA LEU A 51 0.54 -2.03 -5.73
C LEU A 51 -0.33 -1.48 -6.88
N CYS A 52 -0.87 -2.38 -7.70
CA CYS A 52 -1.86 -1.99 -8.70
C CYS A 52 -3.20 -1.66 -8.02
N GLN A 53 -4.12 -0.98 -8.69
CA GLN A 53 -5.42 -0.59 -8.13
C GLN A 53 -6.19 -1.76 -7.51
N ARG A 54 -6.24 -2.91 -8.20
CA ARG A 54 -6.96 -4.10 -7.72
C ARG A 54 -6.30 -4.70 -6.47
N HIS A 55 -4.97 -4.80 -6.46
CA HIS A 55 -4.26 -5.38 -5.31
C HIS A 55 -4.24 -4.43 -4.12
N HIS A 56 -4.18 -3.13 -4.36
CA HIS A 56 -4.31 -2.11 -3.32
C HIS A 56 -5.62 -2.30 -2.54
N MET A 57 -6.76 -2.33 -3.25
CA MET A 57 -8.08 -2.56 -2.62
C MET A 57 -8.14 -3.87 -1.83
N ARG A 58 -7.53 -4.93 -2.36
CA ARG A 58 -7.48 -6.22 -1.66
C ARG A 58 -6.68 -6.14 -0.37
N TRP A 59 -5.55 -5.45 -0.35
CA TRP A 59 -4.69 -5.34 0.84
C TRP A 59 -5.33 -4.49 1.94
N GLU A 60 -6.08 -3.45 1.58
CA GLU A 60 -6.86 -2.65 2.54
C GLU A 60 -7.81 -3.50 3.40
N GLU A 61 -8.32 -4.62 2.88
CA GLU A 61 -9.27 -5.48 3.60
C GLU A 61 -8.66 -6.23 4.79
N PHE A 62 -7.34 -6.43 4.82
CA PHE A 62 -6.69 -7.28 5.83
C PHE A 62 -5.40 -6.70 6.40
N ALA A 63 -5.04 -5.45 6.09
CA ALA A 63 -3.91 -4.76 6.71
C ALA A 63 -4.00 -4.85 8.25
N PRO A 64 -2.90 -5.17 8.97
CA PRO A 64 -1.50 -5.18 8.51
C PRO A 64 -1.00 -6.53 7.96
N LEU A 65 -1.87 -7.51 7.72
CA LEU A 65 -1.46 -8.78 7.13
C LEU A 65 -1.03 -8.58 5.67
N GLN A 66 -0.08 -9.39 5.22
CA GLN A 66 0.34 -9.43 3.82
C GLN A 66 -0.03 -10.80 3.23
N PRO A 67 -0.55 -10.86 2.00
CA PRO A 67 -0.80 -12.14 1.35
C PRO A 67 0.53 -12.82 1.02
N ASP A 68 0.57 -14.14 1.17
CA ASP A 68 1.71 -14.92 0.69
C ASP A 68 1.66 -14.95 -0.85
N ILE A 69 2.59 -14.24 -1.48
CA ILE A 69 2.64 -13.97 -2.92
C ILE A 69 3.90 -14.59 -3.57
N ARG A 70 4.44 -15.65 -2.94
CA ARG A 70 5.53 -16.45 -3.49
C ARG A 70 5.11 -17.28 -4.69
#